data_AF-A0A1C7LZY8-F1
#
_entry.id   AF-A0A1C7LZY8-F1
#
_cell.length_a   1.000
_cell.length_b   1.000
_cell.length_c   1.000
_cell.angle_alpha   90.00
_cell.angle_beta   90.00
_cell.angle_gamma   90.00
#
_symmetry.space_group_name_H-M   'P 1'
#
loop_
_entity.id
_entity.type
_entity.pdbx_description
1 polymer ?
#
loop_
_entity_poly.entity_id
_entity_poly.type
_entity_poly.pdbx_seq_one_letter_code
_entity_poly.pdbx_strand_id
1 'polypeptide(L)'
;MRTEPGPHDVVRIEYDPGRSAHIALLKNRNSNIDGKKVWTYILAPDNLRAGDVVESFRQGIPADLVPGFTDSKEIRGKLLEKAKDDDEPETQTASMASLALGILRAKTVKPGNVLPLRLIPTGTVIHNIALDPEGRARLVRSAGTFGQVVAHEDSGRYTQVRLQSGEVRKVLQDCVATIGKVSNPLWKNRNLAKAGRSRWLGRRPHVRGMAMNRCDHPHGGGRGKSKGNKHPRSVWGWLTKGKRTRKPGPKGPKNSNKMVIRERPRGKEKRGL
;
A
#
# COMPACT_ATOMS: atom_id res chain seq x y z
N MET A 1 2.25 1.55 -11.74
CA MET A 1 2.89 2.52 -10.81
C MET A 1 3.87 3.32 -11.64
N ARG A 2 4.17 4.58 -11.30
CA ARG A 2 4.95 5.48 -12.17
C ARG A 2 6.26 4.84 -12.62
N THR A 3 6.45 4.73 -13.93
CA THR A 3 7.67 4.18 -14.55
C THR A 3 8.59 5.27 -15.06
N GLU A 4 8.04 6.41 -15.45
CA GLU A 4 8.81 7.54 -15.95
C GLU A 4 9.59 8.20 -14.80
N PRO A 5 10.92 8.34 -14.92
CA PRO A 5 11.75 8.99 -13.92
C PRO A 5 11.64 10.53 -13.99
N GLY A 6 12.31 11.21 -13.07
CA GLY A 6 12.45 12.66 -13.05
C GLY A 6 11.29 13.41 -12.36
N PRO A 7 11.45 14.74 -12.19
CA PRO A 7 10.52 15.61 -11.48
C PRO A 7 9.21 15.77 -12.25
N HIS A 8 8.09 15.68 -11.52
CA HIS A 8 6.77 16.00 -12.04
C HIS A 8 6.07 16.99 -11.12
N ASP A 9 5.48 18.01 -11.73
CA ASP A 9 4.73 19.05 -11.04
C ASP A 9 3.30 18.60 -10.78
N VAL A 10 2.85 18.77 -9.54
CA VAL A 10 1.45 18.56 -9.17
C VAL A 10 0.65 19.76 -9.63
N VAL A 11 -0.17 19.56 -10.66
CA VAL A 11 -0.93 20.66 -11.27
C VAL A 11 -2.18 20.94 -10.46
N ARG A 12 -2.89 19.89 -10.06
CA ARG A 12 -4.11 20.00 -9.26
C ARG A 12 -4.51 18.66 -8.64
N ILE A 13 -5.40 18.73 -7.66
CA ILE A 13 -5.99 17.58 -6.99
C ILE A 13 -7.47 17.53 -7.31
N GLU A 14 -7.93 16.35 -7.73
CA GLU A 14 -9.28 16.15 -8.21
C GLU A 14 -10.02 15.09 -7.39
N TYR A 15 -11.35 15.22 -7.42
CA TYR A 15 -12.26 14.19 -6.97
C TYR A 15 -12.35 13.07 -8.02
N ASP A 16 -12.34 11.81 -7.57
CA ASP A 16 -12.63 10.68 -8.45
C ASP A 16 -13.84 9.87 -7.93
N PRO A 17 -14.88 9.66 -8.75
CA PRO A 17 -16.07 8.91 -8.35
C PRO A 17 -15.81 7.40 -8.19
N GLY A 18 -14.81 6.85 -8.89
CA GLY A 18 -14.47 5.43 -8.89
C GLY A 18 -13.62 4.97 -7.70
N ARG A 19 -13.18 5.87 -6.83
CA ARG A 19 -12.36 5.55 -5.65
C ARG A 19 -12.70 6.45 -4.47
N SER A 20 -12.14 6.09 -3.32
CA SER A 20 -12.36 6.87 -2.09
C SER A 20 -11.35 8.01 -1.91
N ALA A 21 -10.13 7.83 -2.40
CA ALA A 21 -9.05 8.79 -2.30
C ALA A 21 -9.12 9.83 -3.42
N HIS A 22 -8.45 10.96 -3.24
CA HIS A 22 -8.26 11.94 -4.31
C HIS A 22 -7.18 11.48 -5.30
N ILE A 23 -7.21 12.05 -6.50
CA ILE A 23 -6.14 11.91 -7.48
C ILE A 23 -5.44 13.23 -7.71
N ALA A 24 -4.16 13.16 -8.03
CA ALA A 24 -3.40 14.33 -8.45
C ALA A 24 -3.06 14.20 -9.94
N LEU A 25 -3.30 15.28 -10.69
CA LEU A 25 -2.79 15.41 -12.04
C LEU A 25 -1.36 15.90 -11.98
N LEU A 26 -0.46 15.16 -12.60
CA LEU A 26 0.95 15.49 -12.72
C LEU A 26 1.30 15.91 -14.14
N LYS A 27 2.22 16.86 -14.26
CA LYS A 27 2.91 17.21 -15.50
C LYS A 27 4.39 16.83 -15.39
N ASN A 28 4.88 16.00 -16.29
CA ASN A 28 6.30 15.69 -16.37
C ASN A 28 7.07 16.92 -16.89
N ARG A 29 8.17 17.28 -16.25
CA ARG A 29 9.01 18.41 -16.67
C ARG A 29 9.89 18.09 -17.88
N ASN A 30 10.13 16.82 -18.18
CA ASN A 30 10.96 16.44 -19.31
C ASN A 30 10.20 16.72 -20.63
N SER A 31 10.77 17.62 -21.44
CA SER A 31 10.22 18.07 -22.73
C SER A 31 10.28 17.03 -23.84
N ASN A 32 11.15 16.03 -23.70
CA ASN A 32 11.43 15.03 -24.75
C ASN A 32 10.49 13.82 -24.71
N ILE A 33 9.44 13.89 -23.88
CA ILE A 33 8.50 12.80 -23.67
C ILE A 33 7.26 13.00 -24.55
N ASP A 34 6.78 11.91 -25.17
CA ASP A 34 5.54 11.89 -25.94
C ASP A 34 4.39 12.59 -25.21
N GLY A 35 3.62 13.43 -25.92
CA GLY A 35 2.55 14.25 -25.33
C GLY A 35 1.55 13.50 -24.44
N LYS A 36 1.29 12.20 -24.69
CA LYS A 36 0.43 11.35 -23.86
C LYS A 36 1.03 10.99 -22.50
N LYS A 37 2.36 10.94 -22.38
CA LYS A 37 3.10 10.63 -21.15
C LYS A 37 3.46 11.88 -20.34
N VAL A 38 3.33 13.07 -20.93
CA VAL A 38 3.52 14.36 -20.24
C VAL A 38 2.55 14.50 -19.08
N TRP A 39 1.30 14.05 -19.24
CA TRP A 39 0.25 14.18 -18.24
C TRP A 39 -0.11 12.82 -17.65
N THR A 40 -0.08 12.71 -16.33
CA THR A 40 -0.41 11.44 -15.67
C THR A 40 -1.20 11.66 -14.38
N TYR A 41 -2.13 10.75 -14.09
CA TYR A 41 -2.80 10.73 -12.79
C TYR A 41 -2.10 9.80 -11.82
N ILE A 42 -2.02 10.24 -10.56
CA ILE A 42 -1.59 9.42 -9.44
C ILE A 42 -2.63 9.43 -8.33
N LEU A 43 -2.53 8.46 -7.42
CA LEU A 43 -3.23 8.56 -6.15
C LEU A 43 -2.60 9.69 -5.35
N ALA A 44 -3.39 10.65 -4.89
CA ALA A 44 -2.87 11.75 -4.11
C ALA A 44 -2.45 11.24 -2.71
N PRO A 45 -1.21 11.51 -2.26
CA PRO A 45 -0.81 11.41 -0.87
C PRO A 45 -1.61 12.37 0.01
N ASP A 46 -1.64 12.10 1.31
CA ASP A 46 -2.14 13.02 2.31
C ASP A 46 -1.29 14.29 2.31
N ASN A 47 -1.94 15.44 2.43
CA ASN A 47 -1.32 16.78 2.40
C ASN A 47 -0.59 17.20 1.10
N LEU A 48 -0.59 16.41 0.03
CA LEU A 48 -0.11 16.91 -1.28
C LEU A 48 -0.96 18.10 -1.72
N ARG A 49 -0.35 19.10 -2.38
CA ARG A 49 -1.01 20.30 -2.92
C ARG A 49 -0.55 20.59 -4.35
N ALA A 50 -1.31 21.43 -5.05
CA ALA A 50 -0.87 21.97 -6.33
C ALA A 50 0.39 22.82 -6.14
N GLY A 51 1.34 22.70 -7.06
CA GLY A 51 2.68 23.31 -6.97
C GLY A 51 3.76 22.40 -6.37
N ASP A 52 3.38 21.33 -5.66
CA ASP A 52 4.35 20.37 -5.14
C ASP A 52 5.06 19.61 -6.28
N VAL A 53 6.26 19.11 -6.02
CA VAL A 53 7.05 18.31 -6.97
C VAL A 53 7.21 16.90 -6.44
N VAL A 54 6.95 15.91 -7.29
CA VAL A 54 7.04 14.48 -6.96
C VAL A 54 7.83 13.69 -7.98
N GLU A 55 8.67 12.79 -7.49
CA GLU A 55 9.61 12.00 -8.31
C GLU A 55 9.37 10.49 -8.19
N SER A 56 9.81 9.76 -9.20
CA SER A 56 9.77 8.29 -9.22
C SER A 56 11.16 7.71 -9.44
N PHE A 57 11.71 7.09 -8.40
CA PHE A 57 13.00 6.40 -8.41
C PHE A 57 12.87 4.91 -8.73
N ARG A 58 11.82 4.54 -9.47
CA ARG A 58 11.55 3.14 -9.81
C ARG A 58 12.61 2.54 -10.75
N GLN A 59 13.14 3.34 -11.68
CA GLN A 59 14.17 2.91 -12.63
C GLN A 59 15.59 2.96 -12.06
N GLY A 60 15.74 3.55 -10.87
CA GLY A 60 17.02 3.81 -10.24
C GLY A 60 17.13 5.27 -9.79
N ILE A 61 18.23 5.57 -9.12
CA ILE A 61 18.58 6.92 -8.69
C ILE A 61 19.44 7.57 -9.78
N PRO A 62 19.11 8.80 -10.21
CA PRO A 62 19.94 9.51 -11.18
C PRO A 62 21.31 9.83 -10.57
N ALA A 63 22.37 9.66 -11.36
CA ALA A 63 23.76 9.80 -10.92
C ALA A 63 24.06 11.17 -10.28
N ASP A 64 23.41 12.23 -10.78
CA ASP A 64 23.63 13.61 -10.32
C ASP A 64 22.99 13.91 -8.95
N LEU A 65 22.13 13.03 -8.43
CA LEU A 65 21.36 13.32 -7.22
C LEU A 65 22.20 13.30 -5.95
N VAL A 66 23.11 12.32 -5.85
CA VAL A 66 23.99 12.11 -4.70
C VAL A 66 25.36 11.65 -5.23
N PRO A 67 26.40 12.49 -5.13
CA PRO A 67 27.75 12.10 -5.51
C PRO A 67 28.20 10.84 -4.77
N GLY A 68 28.77 9.89 -5.51
CA GLY A 68 29.31 8.64 -4.95
C GLY A 68 28.25 7.58 -4.56
N PHE A 69 26.97 7.81 -4.82
CA PHE A 69 25.94 6.79 -4.63
C PHE A 69 25.54 6.16 -5.96
N THR A 70 25.93 4.90 -6.18
CA THR A 70 25.52 4.13 -7.37
C THR A 70 24.44 3.13 -6.98
N ASP A 71 23.27 3.25 -7.62
CA ASP A 71 22.17 2.36 -7.33
C ASP A 71 22.31 1.01 -8.08
N SER A 72 22.72 -0.06 -7.38
CA SER A 72 22.74 -1.41 -7.95
C SER A 72 21.67 -2.31 -7.32
N LYS A 73 21.07 -3.18 -8.15
CA LYS A 73 20.10 -4.19 -7.69
C LYS A 73 20.78 -5.36 -6.96
N GLU A 74 22.09 -5.45 -7.05
CA GLU A 74 22.92 -6.50 -6.45
C GLU A 74 23.19 -6.20 -4.98
N ILE A 75 23.37 -4.91 -4.64
CA ILE A 75 23.55 -4.45 -3.27
C ILE A 75 22.18 -4.39 -2.58
N ARG A 76 21.91 -5.34 -1.67
CA ARG A 76 20.64 -5.48 -0.93
C ARG A 76 20.85 -5.65 0.58
N GLY A 77 19.82 -5.33 1.39
CA GLY A 77 19.85 -5.54 2.84
C GLY A 77 21.00 -4.81 3.55
N LYS A 78 21.70 -5.48 4.48
CA LYS A 78 22.85 -4.91 5.20
C LYS A 78 24.02 -4.49 4.28
N LEU A 79 24.09 -5.03 3.06
CA LEU A 79 25.10 -4.62 2.08
C LEU A 79 24.85 -3.21 1.54
N LEU A 80 23.61 -2.69 1.56
CA LEU A 80 23.34 -1.28 1.26
C LEU A 80 23.96 -0.33 2.29
N GLU A 81 24.10 -0.80 3.53
CA GLU A 81 24.73 -0.04 4.62
C GLU A 81 26.25 -0.28 4.70
N LYS A 82 26.74 -1.30 3.98
CA LYS A 82 28.15 -1.69 3.86
C LYS A 82 28.51 -1.78 2.38
N ALA A 83 28.70 -0.64 1.71
CA ALA A 83 29.24 -0.67 0.35
C ALA A 83 30.64 -1.30 0.41
N LYS A 84 30.87 -2.31 -0.43
CA LYS A 84 32.13 -3.01 -0.58
C LYS A 84 32.78 -2.44 -1.84
N ASP A 85 33.78 -1.59 -1.69
CA ASP A 85 34.71 -1.28 -2.78
C ASP A 85 35.93 -2.17 -2.58
N ASP A 86 36.39 -2.82 -3.66
CA ASP A 86 37.38 -3.91 -3.60
C ASP A 86 38.84 -3.43 -3.42
N ASP A 87 39.12 -2.14 -3.17
CA ASP A 87 40.51 -1.60 -3.19
C ASP A 87 40.88 -0.50 -2.16
N GLU A 88 40.07 -0.21 -1.13
CA GLU A 88 40.33 0.88 -0.15
C GLU A 88 40.05 0.43 1.32
N PRO A 89 40.74 0.99 2.35
CA PRO A 89 40.62 0.54 3.74
C PRO A 89 39.18 0.57 4.27
N GLU A 90 38.72 -0.58 4.79
CA GLU A 90 37.32 -0.89 5.14
C GLU A 90 36.61 0.11 6.07
N THR A 91 37.37 0.89 6.85
CA THR A 91 36.83 1.79 7.87
C THR A 91 36.42 3.15 7.32
N GLN A 92 37.07 3.65 6.26
CA GLN A 92 36.77 4.97 5.69
C GLN A 92 35.66 4.89 4.63
N THR A 93 35.66 3.85 3.80
CA THR A 93 34.68 3.62 2.72
C THR A 93 33.26 3.37 3.25
N ALA A 94 33.11 2.57 4.30
CA ALA A 94 31.81 2.30 4.93
C ALA A 94 31.16 3.55 5.52
N SER A 95 31.95 4.48 6.05
CA SER A 95 31.47 5.75 6.62
C SER A 95 30.88 6.67 5.55
N MET A 96 31.53 6.74 4.38
CA MET A 96 31.10 7.53 3.23
C MET A 96 29.83 6.97 2.58
N ALA A 97 29.73 5.65 2.43
CA ALA A 97 28.55 5.00 1.87
C ALA A 97 27.29 5.18 2.74
N SER A 98 27.44 5.04 4.06
CA SER A 98 26.36 5.29 5.02
C SER A 98 25.89 6.75 4.98
N LEU A 99 26.83 7.70 4.87
CA LEU A 99 26.55 9.12 4.71
C LEU A 99 25.80 9.39 3.39
N ALA A 100 26.26 8.83 2.28
CA ALA A 100 25.61 8.97 0.98
C ALA A 100 24.18 8.42 0.98
N LEU A 101 23.94 7.26 1.60
CA LEU A 101 22.60 6.69 1.78
C LEU A 101 21.72 7.58 2.68
N GLY A 102 22.30 8.19 3.71
CA GLY A 102 21.63 9.17 4.57
C GLY A 102 21.19 10.42 3.79
N ILE A 103 22.08 11.01 3.00
CA ILE A 103 21.78 12.16 2.12
C ILE A 103 20.70 11.80 1.11
N LEU A 104 20.82 10.63 0.48
CA LEU A 104 19.83 10.13 -0.45
C LEU A 104 18.45 10.04 0.22
N ARG A 105 18.36 9.41 1.39
CA ARG A 105 17.08 9.28 2.13
C ARG A 105 16.52 10.65 2.48
N ALA A 106 17.35 11.61 2.90
CA ALA A 106 16.90 12.98 3.19
C ALA A 106 16.31 13.68 1.95
N LYS A 107 16.91 13.49 0.77
CA LYS A 107 16.41 14.08 -0.48
C LYS A 107 15.16 13.37 -1.02
N THR A 108 15.11 12.04 -0.91
CA THR A 108 14.13 11.21 -1.62
C THR A 108 12.92 10.81 -0.79
N VAL A 109 13.03 10.71 0.54
CA VAL A 109 11.93 10.34 1.45
C VAL A 109 11.03 11.56 1.69
N LYS A 110 10.35 11.98 0.63
CA LYS A 110 9.35 13.04 0.62
C LYS A 110 7.98 12.44 0.27
N PRO A 111 6.88 12.86 0.91
CA PRO A 111 5.54 12.37 0.59
C PRO A 111 5.24 12.50 -0.92
N GLY A 112 4.71 11.44 -1.52
CA GLY A 112 4.41 11.40 -2.96
C GLY A 112 5.53 10.84 -3.84
N ASN A 113 6.77 10.80 -3.36
CA ASN A 113 7.85 10.13 -4.09
C ASN A 113 7.66 8.61 -4.09
N VAL A 114 8.09 7.98 -5.19
CA VAL A 114 8.06 6.53 -5.36
C VAL A 114 9.48 5.98 -5.26
N LEU A 115 9.67 4.99 -4.39
CA LEU A 115 10.95 4.32 -4.21
C LEU A 115 10.78 2.79 -4.14
N PRO A 116 11.79 2.01 -4.57
CA PRO A 116 11.98 0.62 -4.17
C PRO A 116 12.07 0.49 -2.64
N LEU A 117 11.46 -0.57 -2.09
CA LEU A 117 11.43 -0.80 -0.64
C LEU A 117 12.81 -0.88 -0.01
N ARG A 118 13.84 -1.36 -0.73
CA ARG A 118 15.23 -1.43 -0.22
C ARG A 118 15.83 -0.07 0.15
N LEU A 119 15.39 1.02 -0.51
CA LEU A 119 15.92 2.37 -0.29
C LEU A 119 15.16 3.13 0.81
N ILE A 120 13.95 2.68 1.11
CA ILE A 120 13.06 3.31 2.07
C ILE A 120 13.49 2.89 3.49
N PRO A 121 13.76 3.82 4.43
CA PRO A 121 14.15 3.44 5.78
C PRO A 121 13.02 2.77 6.56
N THR A 122 13.39 1.97 7.56
CA THR A 122 12.44 1.35 8.49
C THR A 122 11.66 2.41 9.26
N GLY A 123 10.46 2.07 9.71
CA GLY A 123 9.54 2.98 10.41
C GLY A 123 8.77 3.93 9.50
N THR A 124 9.19 4.12 8.25
CA THR A 124 8.51 5.03 7.30
C THR A 124 7.10 4.58 6.95
N VAL A 125 6.23 5.57 6.78
CA VAL A 125 4.85 5.39 6.35
C VAL A 125 4.79 5.39 4.83
N ILE A 126 4.16 4.36 4.26
CA ILE A 126 4.08 4.14 2.81
C ILE A 126 2.67 3.76 2.37
N HIS A 127 2.36 3.96 1.10
CA HIS A 127 1.14 3.51 0.45
C HIS A 127 1.42 3.05 -0.99
N ASN A 128 0.40 2.57 -1.72
CA ASN A 128 0.56 2.05 -3.08
C ASN A 128 1.65 0.96 -3.20
N ILE A 129 1.61 -0.05 -2.34
CA ILE A 129 2.66 -1.09 -2.32
C ILE A 129 2.45 -2.09 -3.46
N ALA A 130 3.49 -2.33 -4.25
CA ALA A 130 3.54 -3.38 -5.27
C ALA A 130 3.87 -4.75 -4.66
N LEU A 131 3.36 -5.82 -5.27
CA LEU A 131 3.68 -7.20 -4.86
C LEU A 131 4.75 -7.86 -5.75
N ASP A 132 4.90 -7.34 -6.96
CA ASP A 132 5.87 -7.76 -7.96
C ASP A 132 6.74 -6.54 -8.31
N PRO A 133 8.07 -6.68 -8.51
CA PRO A 133 8.97 -5.54 -8.79
C PRO A 133 8.53 -4.72 -10.00
N GLU A 134 8.18 -5.40 -11.08
CA GLU A 134 7.70 -4.79 -12.33
C GLU A 134 6.17 -4.57 -12.32
N GLY A 135 5.48 -5.06 -11.29
CA GLY A 135 4.05 -4.95 -11.15
C GLY A 135 3.56 -3.54 -10.83
N ARG A 136 2.24 -3.39 -10.89
CA ARG A 136 1.52 -2.21 -10.36
C ARG A 136 1.29 -2.33 -8.86
N ALA A 137 1.11 -1.18 -8.20
CA ALA A 137 0.64 -1.11 -6.82
C ALA A 137 -0.70 -1.84 -6.65
N ARG A 138 -0.77 -2.74 -5.66
CA ARG A 138 -1.98 -3.53 -5.36
C ARG A 138 -2.50 -3.27 -3.95
N LEU A 139 -1.63 -2.97 -3.00
CA LEU A 139 -1.99 -2.82 -1.58
C LEU A 139 -2.03 -1.35 -1.16
N VAL A 140 -2.84 -1.05 -0.14
CA VAL A 140 -2.89 0.26 0.53
C VAL A 140 -3.17 1.41 -0.44
N ARG A 141 -4.36 1.39 -1.05
CA ARG A 141 -4.80 2.38 -2.06
C ARG A 141 -6.07 3.14 -1.68
N SER A 142 -6.72 2.76 -0.59
CA SER A 142 -7.97 3.37 -0.16
C SER A 142 -7.72 4.63 0.64
N ALA A 143 -8.68 5.54 0.65
CA ALA A 143 -8.61 6.81 1.38
C ALA A 143 -8.13 6.64 2.83
N GLY A 144 -7.15 7.45 3.23
CA GLY A 144 -6.60 7.44 4.58
C GLY A 144 -5.85 6.18 5.01
N THR A 145 -5.65 5.21 4.12
CA THR A 145 -4.90 3.99 4.46
C THR A 145 -3.40 4.20 4.34
N PHE A 146 -2.64 3.48 5.16
CA PHE A 146 -1.18 3.43 5.06
C PHE A 146 -0.67 2.04 5.43
N GLY A 147 0.58 1.79 5.08
CA GLY A 147 1.40 0.71 5.61
C GLY A 147 2.67 1.31 6.21
N GLN A 148 3.45 0.46 6.87
CA GLN A 148 4.70 0.87 7.49
C GLN A 148 5.77 -0.17 7.18
N VAL A 149 6.96 0.30 6.81
CA VAL A 149 8.15 -0.56 6.71
C VAL A 149 8.57 -0.94 8.12
N VAL A 150 8.53 -2.23 8.46
CA VAL A 150 8.88 -2.71 9.80
C VAL A 150 10.37 -2.99 9.88
N ALA A 151 10.87 -3.82 8.97
CA ALA A 151 12.26 -4.25 8.94
C ALA A 151 12.64 -4.70 7.53
N HIS A 152 13.90 -4.50 7.15
CA HIS A 152 14.48 -5.21 6.01
C HIS A 152 15.07 -6.52 6.51
N GLU A 153 14.89 -7.59 5.74
CA GLU A 153 15.50 -8.88 6.06
C GLU A 153 17.00 -8.85 5.73
N ASP A 154 17.82 -9.43 6.60
CA ASP A 154 19.28 -9.50 6.43
C ASP A 154 19.68 -10.22 5.13
N SER A 155 18.88 -11.19 4.69
CA SER A 155 19.06 -11.90 3.42
C SER A 155 18.92 -11.01 2.17
N GLY A 156 18.49 -9.76 2.33
CA GLY A 156 18.34 -8.81 1.22
C GLY A 156 17.17 -9.11 0.29
N ARG A 157 16.46 -10.23 0.42
CA ARG A 157 15.39 -10.61 -0.52
C ARG A 157 14.04 -9.97 -0.21
N TYR A 158 13.71 -9.85 1.07
CA TYR A 158 12.40 -9.38 1.52
C TYR A 158 12.49 -8.18 2.47
N THR A 159 11.44 -7.38 2.44
CA THR A 159 11.13 -6.33 3.42
C THR A 159 9.83 -6.72 4.11
N GLN A 160 9.80 -6.58 5.43
CA GLN A 160 8.62 -6.77 6.25
C GLN A 160 7.79 -5.49 6.23
N VAL A 161 6.55 -5.59 5.76
CA VAL A 161 5.64 -4.45 5.69
C VAL A 161 4.40 -4.74 6.52
N ARG A 162 4.10 -3.85 7.46
CA ARG A 162 2.83 -3.83 8.20
C ARG A 162 1.77 -3.15 7.34
N LEU A 163 0.68 -3.85 7.05
CA LEU A 163 -0.44 -3.33 6.29
C LEU A 163 -1.46 -2.62 7.19
N GLN A 164 -2.39 -1.88 6.58
CA GLN A 164 -3.53 -1.24 7.27
C GLN A 164 -4.38 -2.23 8.09
N SER A 165 -4.39 -3.51 7.74
CA SER A 165 -5.10 -4.56 8.49
C SER A 165 -4.42 -4.93 9.82
N GLY A 166 -3.18 -4.51 10.05
CA GLY A 166 -2.30 -4.96 11.13
C GLY A 166 -1.48 -6.21 10.80
N GLU A 167 -1.75 -6.87 9.67
CA GLU A 167 -0.95 -7.99 9.16
C GLU A 167 0.47 -7.53 8.80
N VAL A 168 1.49 -8.30 9.20
CA VAL A 168 2.88 -8.10 8.79
C VAL A 168 3.24 -9.18 7.78
N ARG A 169 3.68 -8.76 6.60
CA ARG A 169 4.01 -9.68 5.51
C ARG A 169 5.35 -9.36 4.87
N LYS A 170 5.96 -10.36 4.25
CA LYS A 170 7.11 -10.23 3.36
C LYS A 170 6.65 -9.66 2.01
N VAL A 171 7.43 -8.71 1.51
CA VAL A 171 7.35 -8.15 0.15
C VAL A 171 8.78 -8.10 -0.39
N LEU A 172 9.00 -8.34 -1.68
CA LEU A 172 10.36 -8.27 -2.26
C LEU A 172 10.92 -6.85 -2.08
N GLN A 173 12.21 -6.70 -1.79
CA GLN A 173 12.79 -5.37 -1.57
C GLN A 173 12.82 -4.50 -2.85
N ASP A 174 12.81 -5.14 -4.03
CA ASP A 174 12.75 -4.46 -5.33
C ASP A 174 11.34 -3.98 -5.68
N CYS A 175 10.32 -4.39 -4.93
CA CYS A 175 8.97 -3.83 -5.09
C CYS A 175 8.97 -2.36 -4.68
N VAL A 176 8.15 -1.58 -5.38
CA VAL A 176 8.01 -0.15 -5.13
C VAL A 176 6.84 0.17 -4.18
N ALA A 177 6.99 1.29 -3.48
CA ALA A 177 5.94 1.94 -2.71
C ALA A 177 6.04 3.46 -2.83
N THR A 178 4.95 4.16 -2.56
CA THR A 178 4.91 5.62 -2.49
C THR A 178 5.05 6.05 -1.03
N ILE A 179 5.89 7.04 -0.76
CA ILE A 179 6.06 7.59 0.59
C ILE A 179 4.80 8.36 1.01
N GLY A 180 4.42 8.21 2.28
CA GLY A 180 3.28 8.88 2.90
C GLY A 180 2.03 8.02 2.96
N LYS A 181 0.94 8.64 3.41
CA LYS A 181 -0.40 8.05 3.57
C LYS A 181 -1.28 8.44 2.39
N VAL A 182 -2.33 7.67 2.09
CA VAL A 182 -3.31 8.03 1.06
C VAL A 182 -4.18 9.21 1.52
N SER A 183 -4.47 10.14 0.62
CA SER A 183 -5.36 11.29 0.84
C SER A 183 -6.77 10.93 1.32
N ASN A 184 -7.53 11.96 1.70
CA ASN A 184 -8.91 11.88 2.17
C ASN A 184 -9.10 11.03 3.46
N PRO A 185 -8.35 11.29 4.54
CA PRO A 185 -8.44 10.49 5.77
C PRO A 185 -9.82 10.56 6.44
N LEU A 186 -10.57 11.64 6.22
CA LEU A 186 -11.91 11.86 6.76
C LEU A 186 -13.02 11.17 5.96
N TRP A 187 -12.71 10.50 4.85
CA TRP A 187 -13.69 9.76 4.04
C TRP A 187 -14.54 8.79 4.87
N LYS A 188 -13.94 8.17 5.90
CA LYS A 188 -14.60 7.22 6.80
C LYS A 188 -15.68 7.87 7.69
N ASN A 189 -15.62 9.18 7.90
CA ASN A 189 -16.52 9.92 8.79
C ASN A 189 -17.78 10.43 8.05
N ARG A 190 -17.86 10.26 6.72
CA ARG A 190 -18.99 10.78 5.93
C ARG A 190 -20.30 10.07 6.29
N ASN A 191 -21.39 10.85 6.39
CA ASN A 191 -22.74 10.33 6.52
C ASN A 191 -23.52 10.52 5.20
N LEU A 192 -24.15 9.46 4.70
CA LEU A 192 -24.96 9.54 3.48
C LEU A 192 -26.31 10.23 3.72
N ALA A 193 -26.80 10.26 4.97
CA ALA A 193 -28.06 10.86 5.44
C ALA A 193 -29.36 10.29 4.84
N LYS A 194 -29.43 10.01 3.54
CA LYS A 194 -30.62 9.50 2.84
C LYS A 194 -30.35 8.26 2.00
N ALA A 195 -31.36 7.40 1.87
CA ALA A 195 -31.27 6.19 1.06
C ALA A 195 -30.97 6.49 -0.43
N GLY A 196 -31.53 7.57 -0.98
CA GLY A 196 -31.28 7.99 -2.36
C GLY A 196 -29.81 8.24 -2.69
N ARG A 197 -29.01 8.75 -1.73
CA ARG A 197 -27.58 8.95 -1.94
C ARG A 197 -26.83 7.61 -2.07
N SER A 198 -27.30 6.57 -1.39
CA SER A 198 -26.78 5.20 -1.59
C SER A 198 -27.08 4.68 -3.00
N ARG A 199 -28.26 5.01 -3.54
CA ARG A 199 -28.66 4.65 -4.91
C ARG A 199 -27.80 5.34 -5.96
N TRP A 200 -27.48 6.62 -5.77
CA TRP A 200 -26.56 7.37 -6.65
C TRP A 200 -25.15 6.77 -6.68
N LEU A 201 -24.71 6.15 -5.58
CA LEU A 201 -23.45 5.41 -5.51
C LEU A 201 -23.53 4.00 -6.11
N GLY A 202 -24.61 3.65 -6.83
CA GLY A 202 -24.80 2.34 -7.46
C GLY A 202 -25.14 1.21 -6.48
N ARG A 203 -25.49 1.51 -5.22
CA ARG A 203 -25.78 0.48 -4.21
C ARG A 203 -27.29 0.24 -4.10
N ARG A 204 -27.72 -1.00 -4.31
CA ARG A 204 -29.11 -1.44 -4.18
C ARG A 204 -29.46 -1.78 -2.71
N PRO A 205 -30.74 -1.75 -2.33
CA PRO A 205 -31.17 -2.23 -1.01
C PRO A 205 -30.78 -3.71 -0.80
N HIS A 206 -30.34 -4.05 0.42
CA HIS A 206 -30.00 -5.43 0.79
C HIS A 206 -31.05 -5.97 1.77
N VAL A 207 -31.78 -7.00 1.37
CA VAL A 207 -32.81 -7.65 2.20
C VAL A 207 -32.13 -8.56 3.23
N ARG A 208 -32.57 -8.51 4.49
CA ARG A 208 -32.02 -9.36 5.56
C ARG A 208 -32.59 -10.77 5.43
N GLY A 209 -31.79 -11.80 5.67
CA GLY A 209 -32.25 -13.20 5.59
C GLY A 209 -33.42 -13.56 6.52
N MET A 210 -33.55 -12.89 7.67
CA MET A 210 -34.70 -13.05 8.58
C MET A 210 -36.02 -12.54 8.01
N ALA A 211 -35.99 -11.70 6.98
CA ALA A 211 -37.18 -11.14 6.33
C ALA A 211 -37.64 -11.99 5.13
N MET A 212 -36.94 -13.09 4.85
CA MET A 212 -37.20 -13.97 3.71
C MET A 212 -37.94 -15.25 4.14
N ASN A 213 -38.39 -16.04 3.16
CA ASN A 213 -38.95 -17.36 3.44
C ASN A 213 -37.83 -18.38 3.69
N ARG A 214 -38.20 -19.55 4.24
CA ARG A 214 -37.25 -20.64 4.55
C ARG A 214 -36.52 -21.15 3.30
N CYS A 215 -37.18 -21.13 2.13
CA CYS A 215 -36.60 -21.53 0.85
C CYS A 215 -35.49 -20.57 0.36
N ASP A 216 -35.60 -19.28 0.67
CA ASP A 216 -34.70 -18.25 0.11
C ASP A 216 -33.47 -18.02 0.98
N HIS A 217 -33.60 -18.19 2.30
CA HIS A 217 -32.50 -18.00 3.23
C HIS A 217 -32.56 -18.99 4.40
N PRO A 218 -31.40 -19.49 4.88
CA PRO A 218 -31.35 -20.32 6.08
C PRO A 218 -31.98 -19.70 7.33
N HIS A 219 -32.15 -18.38 7.37
CA HIS A 219 -32.71 -17.62 8.50
C HIS A 219 -34.19 -17.26 8.30
N GLY A 220 -34.77 -17.62 7.16
CA GLY A 220 -36.14 -17.27 6.82
C GLY A 220 -37.19 -18.19 7.43
N GLY A 221 -38.43 -17.71 7.42
CA GLY A 221 -39.61 -18.38 7.98
C GLY A 221 -39.77 -18.27 9.50
N GLY A 222 -40.74 -19.01 10.03
CA GLY A 222 -41.20 -18.89 11.42
C GLY A 222 -42.28 -17.82 11.58
N ARG A 223 -43.04 -17.88 12.68
CA ARG A 223 -44.04 -16.86 13.01
C ARG A 223 -43.35 -15.70 13.74
N GLY A 224 -43.65 -14.47 13.34
CA GLY A 224 -43.02 -13.26 13.90
C GLY A 224 -41.53 -13.15 13.58
N LYS A 225 -40.83 -12.25 14.29
CA LYS A 225 -39.38 -12.03 14.10
C LYS A 225 -38.59 -13.08 14.89
N SER A 226 -38.09 -14.12 14.21
CA SER A 226 -37.28 -15.16 14.83
C SER A 226 -35.93 -15.35 14.11
N LYS A 227 -34.92 -15.79 14.86
CA LYS A 227 -33.62 -16.22 14.30
C LYS A 227 -33.58 -17.73 13.98
N GLY A 228 -34.68 -18.44 14.26
CA GLY A 228 -34.83 -19.86 13.96
C GLY A 228 -33.81 -20.77 14.67
N ASN A 229 -33.24 -20.32 15.79
CA ASN A 229 -32.15 -20.98 16.53
C ASN A 229 -30.97 -21.46 15.65
N LYS A 230 -30.65 -20.70 14.60
CA LYS A 230 -29.56 -21.03 13.67
C LYS A 230 -28.37 -20.11 13.87
N HIS A 231 -27.17 -20.68 13.80
CA HIS A 231 -25.94 -19.88 13.72
C HIS A 231 -25.97 -18.92 12.50
N PRO A 232 -25.38 -17.72 12.59
CA PRO A 232 -25.30 -16.79 11.47
C PRO A 232 -24.60 -17.39 10.24
N ARG A 233 -25.30 -17.41 9.11
CA ARG A 233 -24.87 -18.01 7.84
C ARG A 233 -25.21 -17.11 6.65
N SER A 234 -24.54 -17.31 5.53
CA SER A 234 -24.90 -16.74 4.23
C SER A 234 -26.12 -17.44 3.65
N VAL A 235 -26.62 -16.93 2.52
CA VAL A 235 -27.70 -17.54 1.73
C VAL A 235 -27.37 -19.01 1.40
N TRP A 236 -26.11 -19.29 1.08
CA TRP A 236 -25.60 -20.65 0.77
C TRP A 236 -25.16 -21.47 1.98
N GLY A 237 -25.46 -21.03 3.21
CA GLY A 237 -25.19 -21.80 4.42
C GLY A 237 -23.77 -21.67 4.99
N TRP A 238 -22.88 -20.84 4.43
CA TRP A 238 -21.54 -20.61 4.98
C TRP A 238 -21.61 -19.74 6.25
N LEU A 239 -20.92 -20.13 7.32
CA LEU A 239 -20.90 -19.38 8.59
C LEU A 239 -20.29 -17.98 8.40
N THR A 240 -21.00 -16.94 8.85
CA THR A 240 -20.62 -15.51 8.63
C THR A 240 -19.91 -14.87 9.81
N LYS A 241 -19.92 -15.50 10.99
CA LYS A 241 -19.21 -15.04 12.18
C LYS A 241 -18.05 -15.99 12.53
N GLY A 242 -16.85 -15.44 12.69
CA GLY A 242 -15.66 -16.15 13.19
C GLY A 242 -14.98 -17.10 12.21
N LYS A 243 -15.74 -17.84 11.37
CA LYS A 243 -15.18 -18.85 10.45
C LYS A 243 -14.21 -18.21 9.45
N ARG A 244 -13.00 -18.77 9.35
CA ARG A 244 -11.99 -18.39 8.36
C ARG A 244 -12.37 -18.97 6.99
N THR A 245 -12.48 -18.13 5.98
CA THR A 245 -12.63 -18.56 4.57
C THR A 245 -11.30 -18.95 3.92
N ARG A 246 -10.18 -18.38 4.42
CA ARG A 246 -8.82 -18.74 4.04
C ARG A 246 -7.94 -18.80 5.30
N LYS A 247 -7.13 -19.86 5.42
CA LYS A 247 -6.08 -19.96 6.44
C LYS A 247 -4.81 -19.24 5.89
N PRO A 248 -4.29 -18.20 6.57
CA PRO A 248 -3.03 -17.56 6.19
C PRO A 248 -1.83 -18.36 6.72
N GLY A 249 -0.61 -17.97 6.31
CA GLY A 249 0.64 -18.48 6.86
C GLY A 249 1.32 -19.56 6.03
N PRO A 250 2.63 -19.81 6.26
CA PRO A 250 3.44 -20.74 5.48
C PRO A 250 3.04 -22.21 5.68
N LYS A 251 2.49 -22.55 6.85
CA LYS A 251 1.96 -23.90 7.16
C LYS A 251 0.50 -24.09 6.74
N GLY A 252 -0.08 -23.12 6.02
CA GLY A 252 -1.45 -23.22 5.52
C GLY A 252 -1.58 -24.18 4.33
N PRO A 253 -2.81 -24.48 3.87
CA PRO A 253 -3.05 -25.26 2.65
C PRO A 253 -2.37 -24.62 1.42
N LYS A 254 -2.20 -25.35 0.32
CA LYS A 254 -1.44 -24.91 -0.90
C LYS A 254 -1.80 -23.50 -1.38
N ASN A 255 -3.06 -23.10 -1.23
CA ASN A 255 -3.60 -21.79 -1.62
C ASN A 255 -3.52 -20.72 -0.51
N SER A 256 -2.77 -20.93 0.57
CA SER A 256 -2.57 -19.98 1.67
C SER A 256 -1.65 -18.83 1.28
N ASN A 257 -1.68 -17.75 2.05
CA ASN A 257 -0.75 -16.63 1.86
C ASN A 257 0.56 -16.95 2.60
N LYS A 258 1.54 -17.52 1.88
CA LYS A 258 2.83 -17.93 2.44
C LYS A 258 3.72 -16.76 2.88
N MET A 259 3.42 -15.55 2.40
CA MET A 259 4.22 -14.35 2.70
C MET A 259 3.88 -13.71 4.05
N VAL A 260 2.92 -14.25 4.80
CA VAL A 260 2.52 -13.69 6.10
C VAL A 260 3.52 -14.10 7.17
N ILE A 261 4.07 -13.12 7.88
CA ILE A 261 4.90 -13.33 9.07
C ILE A 261 4.01 -13.32 10.31
N ARG A 262 3.24 -12.23 10.47
CA ARG A 262 2.31 -12.05 11.58
C ARG A 262 0.91 -11.83 11.05
N GLU A 263 -0.03 -12.66 11.49
CA GLU A 263 -1.42 -12.53 11.09
C GLU A 263 -2.02 -11.19 11.55
N ARG A 264 -3.09 -10.75 10.88
CA ARG A 264 -3.90 -9.62 11.37
C ARG A 264 -4.48 -9.92 12.76
N PRO A 265 -4.52 -8.93 13.68
CA PRO A 265 -5.13 -9.11 14.99
C PRO A 265 -6.63 -9.42 14.86
N ARG A 266 -7.16 -10.29 15.73
CA ARG A 266 -8.58 -10.69 15.71
C ARG A 266 -9.22 -10.63 17.09
N GLY A 267 -10.52 -10.35 17.12
CA GLY A 267 -11.31 -10.42 18.35
C GLY A 267 -10.76 -9.46 19.42
N LYS A 268 -10.41 -10.00 20.59
CA LYS A 268 -9.86 -9.24 21.73
C LYS A 268 -8.52 -8.57 21.41
N GLU A 269 -7.66 -9.19 20.60
CA GLU A 269 -6.35 -8.63 20.20
C GLU A 269 -6.48 -7.31 19.44
N LYS A 270 -7.63 -7.06 18.79
CA LYS A 270 -7.89 -5.82 18.06
C LYS A 270 -8.25 -4.66 18.99
N ARG A 271 -8.56 -4.91 20.27
CA ARG A 271 -8.94 -3.89 21.25
C ARG A 271 -7.75 -3.29 22.01
N GLY A 272 -6.58 -3.95 21.97
CA GLY A 272 -5.37 -3.52 22.68
C GLY A 272 -4.29 -2.87 21.80
N LEU A 273 -4.62 -2.54 20.54
CA LEU A 273 -3.75 -1.91 19.53
C LEU A 273 -4.41 -0.64 19.00
#